data_AF-F9VRL7-F1
#
_entry.id   AF-F9VRL7-F1
#
_cell.length_a   1.000
_cell.length_b   1.000
_cell.length_c   1.000
_cell.angle_alpha   90.00
_cell.angle_beta   90.00
_cell.angle_gamma   90.00
#
_symmetry.space_group_name_H-M   'P 1'
#
loop_
_entity.id
_entity.type
_entity.pdbx_description
1 polymer ?
#
loop_
_entity_poly.entity_id
_entity_poly.type
_entity_poly.pdbx_seq_one_letter_code
_entity_poly.pdbx_strand_id
1 'polypeptide(L)'
;MLASNASAASGNWDAVAQCESGGDWSINTGNGYYGGLQFSQSTWEANGGSGNPANASREEQIRVAENVLATQGPGAWPTCGANL
;
A
#
# COMPACT_ATOMS: atom_id res chain seq x y z
N MET A 1 -21.65 -14.26 -1.22
CA MET A 1 -21.80 -12.93 -1.84
C MET A 1 -20.43 -12.27 -1.73
N LEU A 2 -19.58 -12.46 -2.74
CA LEU A 2 -19.15 -11.46 -3.74
C LEU A 2 -18.27 -10.33 -3.17
N ALA A 3 -16.95 -10.45 -3.37
CA ALA A 3 -16.03 -9.34 -3.63
C ALA A 3 -14.76 -9.94 -4.28
N SER A 4 -14.75 -10.02 -5.60
CA SER A 4 -14.07 -9.09 -6.51
C SER A 4 -12.66 -9.59 -6.84
N ASN A 5 -12.52 -10.04 -8.07
CA ASN A 5 -11.29 -10.45 -8.73
C ASN A 5 -10.19 -9.38 -8.56
N ALA A 6 -9.33 -9.51 -7.55
CA ALA A 6 -8.08 -8.77 -7.50
C ALA A 6 -7.15 -9.39 -8.54
N SER A 7 -7.12 -8.73 -9.70
CA SER A 7 -6.19 -8.97 -10.79
C SER A 7 -4.78 -9.15 -10.24
N ALA A 8 -4.21 -10.33 -10.50
CA ALA A 8 -2.82 -10.69 -10.20
C ALA A 8 -1.86 -9.64 -10.79
N ALA A 9 -1.52 -8.62 -10.01
CA ALA A 9 -0.46 -7.69 -10.30
C ALA A 9 0.61 -7.90 -9.24
N SER A 10 1.62 -8.70 -9.62
CA SER A 10 3.04 -8.59 -9.22
C SER A 10 3.32 -8.09 -7.79
N GLY A 11 3.75 -9.00 -6.92
CA GLY A 11 4.14 -8.74 -5.53
C GLY A 11 3.05 -9.13 -4.54
N ASN A 12 3.41 -9.62 -3.36
CA ASN A 12 2.46 -10.05 -2.32
C ASN A 12 1.78 -8.84 -1.61
N TRP A 13 1.64 -7.72 -2.32
CA TRP A 13 1.10 -6.46 -1.82
C TRP A 13 -0.38 -6.55 -1.44
N ASP A 14 -1.17 -7.43 -2.08
CA ASP A 14 -2.52 -7.70 -1.60
C ASP A 14 -2.51 -8.37 -0.23
N ALA A 15 -1.57 -9.28 0.04
CA ALA A 15 -1.45 -9.89 1.35
C ALA A 15 -0.99 -8.86 2.41
N VAL A 16 -0.11 -7.93 2.03
CA VAL A 16 0.28 -6.80 2.88
C VAL A 16 -0.92 -5.91 3.16
N ALA A 17 -1.68 -5.51 2.14
CA ALA A 17 -2.88 -4.69 2.32
C ALA A 17 -3.94 -5.43 3.16
N GLN A 18 -4.07 -6.74 3.00
CA GLN A 18 -4.94 -7.56 3.83
C GLN A 18 -4.53 -7.55 5.31
N CYS A 19 -3.23 -7.53 5.58
CA CYS A 19 -2.68 -7.49 6.93
C CYS A 19 -2.71 -6.08 7.54
N GLU A 20 -2.44 -5.04 6.76
CA GLU A 20 -2.35 -3.64 7.18
C GLU A 20 -3.72 -2.95 7.29
N SER A 21 -4.57 -3.09 6.26
CA SER A 21 -5.87 -2.41 6.17
C SER A 21 -7.07 -3.35 6.17
N GLY A 22 -6.86 -4.67 6.22
CA GLY A 22 -7.93 -5.64 6.01
C GLY A 22 -8.34 -5.80 4.54
N GLY A 23 -7.53 -5.27 3.61
CA GLY A 23 -7.77 -5.33 2.16
C GLY A 23 -8.49 -4.10 1.60
N ASP A 24 -8.73 -3.09 2.44
CA ASP A 24 -9.32 -1.83 2.01
C ASP A 24 -8.23 -0.88 1.48
N TRP A 25 -8.19 -0.72 0.15
CA TRP A 25 -7.24 0.15 -0.53
C TRP A 25 -7.59 1.64 -0.44
N SER A 26 -8.80 1.99 0.00
CA SER A 26 -9.27 3.36 0.17
C SER A 26 -9.37 3.77 1.64
N ILE A 27 -8.77 2.99 2.54
CA ILE A 27 -8.84 3.25 3.96
C ILE A 27 -8.23 4.62 4.30
N ASN A 28 -8.98 5.40 5.06
CA ASN A 28 -8.56 6.69 5.59
C ASN A 28 -9.26 6.90 6.94
N THR A 29 -8.71 6.30 7.98
CA THR A 29 -9.28 6.36 9.34
C THR A 29 -8.87 7.62 10.11
N GLY A 30 -8.03 8.47 9.52
CA GLY A 30 -7.49 9.66 10.19
C GLY A 30 -6.36 9.36 11.18
N ASN A 31 -5.78 8.16 11.15
CA ASN A 31 -4.61 7.76 11.94
C ASN A 31 -3.27 8.32 11.41
N GLY A 32 -3.28 9.08 10.31
CA GLY A 32 -2.08 9.61 9.64
C GLY A 32 -1.48 8.67 8.59
N TYR A 33 -2.11 7.52 8.36
CA TYR A 33 -1.77 6.55 7.33
C TYR A 33 -2.94 6.39 6.36
N TYR A 34 -2.63 6.07 5.11
CA TYR A 34 -3.60 6.11 4.03
C TYR A 34 -3.43 4.92 3.08
N GLY A 35 -4.56 4.47 2.56
CA GLY A 35 -4.62 3.42 1.55
C GLY A 35 -4.28 2.04 2.08
N GLY A 36 -4.31 1.05 1.19
CA GLY A 36 -4.24 -0.36 1.56
C GLY A 36 -2.95 -0.75 2.26
N LEU A 37 -1.85 -0.10 1.87
CA LEU A 37 -0.52 -0.37 2.41
C LEU A 37 -0.14 0.54 3.57
N GLN A 38 -1.11 1.31 4.10
CA GLN A 38 -0.91 2.21 5.24
C GLN A 38 0.29 3.15 5.02
N PHE A 39 0.30 3.88 3.90
CA PHE A 39 1.35 4.86 3.61
C PHE A 39 1.23 6.09 4.49
N SER A 40 2.35 6.61 4.98
CA SER A 40 2.41 7.98 5.47
C SER A 40 2.48 8.97 4.30
N GLN A 41 1.89 10.15 4.46
CA GLN A 41 1.89 11.19 3.42
C GLN A 41 3.32 11.58 2.99
N SER A 42 4.26 11.67 3.94
CA SER A 42 5.66 11.99 3.65
C SER A 42 6.36 10.93 2.82
N THR A 43 6.12 9.65 3.11
CA THR A 43 6.70 8.53 2.34
C THR A 43 6.10 8.47 0.94
N TRP A 44 4.78 8.67 0.83
CA TRP A 44 4.07 8.72 -0.43
C TRP A 44 4.67 9.76 -1.39
N GLU A 45 4.78 11.00 -0.92
CA GLU A 45 5.32 12.11 -1.70
C GLU A 45 6.79 11.90 -2.06
N ALA A 46 7.60 11.39 -1.11
CA ALA A 46 9.01 11.12 -1.34
C ALA A 46 9.26 10.04 -2.41
N ASN A 47 8.31 9.13 -2.62
CA ASN A 47 8.43 8.00 -3.55
C ASN A 47 7.66 8.22 -4.86
N GLY A 48 7.26 9.47 -5.13
CA GLY A 48 6.64 9.89 -6.38
C GLY A 48 5.13 9.66 -6.42
N GLY A 49 4.49 9.45 -5.28
CA GLY A 49 3.05 9.55 -5.13
C GLY A 49 2.60 11.02 -5.08
N SER A 50 1.40 11.31 -5.57
CA SER A 50 0.80 12.64 -5.50
C SER A 50 -0.59 12.58 -4.87
N GLY A 51 -0.98 13.65 -4.18
CA GLY A 51 -2.27 13.71 -3.47
C GLY A 51 -2.34 12.74 -2.29
N ASN A 52 -3.55 12.28 -1.98
CA ASN A 52 -3.80 11.36 -0.86
C ASN A 52 -3.70 9.89 -1.35
N PRO A 53 -2.89 9.02 -0.71
CA PRO A 53 -2.78 7.61 -1.09
C PRO A 53 -4.13 6.88 -1.10
N ALA A 54 -5.04 7.21 -0.17
CA ALA A 54 -6.37 6.60 -0.10
C ALA A 54 -7.27 6.94 -1.31
N ASN A 55 -6.95 8.02 -2.02
CA ASN A 55 -7.63 8.41 -3.27
C ASN A 55 -6.91 7.87 -4.51
N ALA A 56 -5.70 7.32 -4.37
CA ALA A 56 -4.94 6.73 -5.47
C ALA A 56 -5.45 5.32 -5.78
N SER A 57 -5.33 4.89 -7.04
CA SER A 57 -5.68 3.53 -7.42
C SER A 57 -4.75 2.51 -6.76
N ARG A 58 -5.21 1.26 -6.64
CA ARG A 58 -4.40 0.16 -6.13
C ARG A 58 -3.07 0.03 -6.87
N GLU A 59 -3.10 0.12 -8.20
CA GLU A 59 -1.88 0.00 -9.03
C GLU A 59 -0.89 1.13 -8.75
N GLU A 60 -1.39 2.35 -8.51
CA GLU A 60 -0.55 3.49 -8.15
C GLU A 60 0.06 3.32 -6.76
N GLN A 61 -0.73 2.79 -5.81
CA GLN A 61 -0.23 2.46 -4.48
C GLN A 61 0.87 1.41 -4.53
N ILE A 62 0.70 0.35 -5.33
CA ILE A 62 1.72 -0.68 -5.55
C ILE A 62 2.97 -0.08 -6.20
N ARG A 63 2.83 0.77 -7.23
CA ARG A 63 3.96 1.44 -7.87
C ARG A 63 4.80 2.24 -6.88
N VAL A 64 4.15 3.00 -6.00
CA VAL A 64 4.84 3.75 -4.94
C VAL A 64 5.42 2.80 -3.88
N ALA A 65 4.75 1.68 -3.60
CA ALA A 65 5.25 0.65 -2.68
C ALA A 65 6.57 0.02 -3.15
N GLU A 66 6.66 -0.32 -4.44
CA GLU A 66 7.87 -0.81 -5.08
C GLU A 66 9.02 0.20 -4.98
N ASN A 67 8.72 1.50 -5.17
CA ASN A 67 9.70 2.56 -4.97
C ASN A 67 10.16 2.66 -3.51
N VAL A 68 9.24 2.55 -2.55
CA VAL A 68 9.58 2.51 -1.12
C VAL A 68 10.43 1.30 -0.79
N LEU A 69 10.10 0.12 -1.33
CA LEU A 69 10.88 -1.10 -1.15
C LEU A 69 12.29 -0.94 -1.73
N ALA A 70 12.42 -0.28 -2.88
CA ALA A 70 13.72 0.00 -3.50
C ALA A 70 14.55 1.04 -2.71
N THR A 71 13.91 1.99 -2.02
CA THR A 71 14.60 3.08 -1.29
C THR A 71 14.87 2.77 0.18
N GLN A 72 13.90 2.20 0.88
CA GLN A 72 13.95 1.88 2.31
C GLN A 72 14.25 0.39 2.58
N GLY A 73 14.06 -0.48 1.59
CA GLY A 73 14.19 -1.92 1.76
C GLY A 73 12.94 -2.57 2.39
N PRO A 74 12.99 -3.89 2.64
CA PRO A 74 11.88 -4.66 3.24
C PRO A 74 11.51 -4.20 4.66
N GLY A 75 12.33 -3.36 5.29
CA GLY A 75 12.06 -2.77 6.60
C GLY A 75 10.91 -1.77 6.63
N ALA A 76 10.38 -1.34 5.48
CA ALA A 76 9.21 -0.46 5.42
C ALA A 76 7.90 -1.16 5.85
N TRP A 77 7.81 -2.48 5.66
CA TRP A 77 6.69 -3.31 6.13
C TRP A 77 7.20 -4.54 6.89
N PRO A 78 7.76 -4.38 8.10
CA PRO A 78 8.46 -5.46 8.80
C PRO A 78 7.50 -6.58 9.27
N THR A 79 6.23 -6.25 9.54
CA THR A 79 5.24 -7.21 10.05
C THR A 79 4.43 -7.84 8.92
N CYS A 80 3.83 -7.03 8.06
CA CYS A 80 2.95 -7.49 7.01
C CYS A 80 3.65 -7.74 5.67
N GLY A 81 4.83 -7.16 5.47
CA GLY A 81 5.67 -7.30 4.26
C GLY A 81 6.82 -8.28 4.40
N ALA A 82 6.85 -9.10 5.46
CA ALA A 82 7.89 -10.12 5.66
C ALA A 82 8.00 -11.16 4.52
N ASN A 83 6.98 -11.23 3.65
CA ASN A 83 6.93 -12.11 2.47
C ASN A 83 6.95 -11.35 1.13
N LEU A 84 7.38 -10.09 1.13
CA LEU A 84 7.58 -9.28 -0.08
C LEU A 84 8.96 -9.51 -0.70
#